data_AF-A0A5M4D701-F1
#
_entry.id   AF-A0A5M4D701-F1
#
_cell.length_a   1.000
_cell.length_b   1.000
_cell.length_c   1.000
_cell.angle_alpha   90.00
_cell.angle_beta   90.00
_cell.angle_gamma   90.00
#
_symmetry.space_group_name_H-M   'P 1'
#
loop_
_entity.id
_entity.type
_entity.pdbx_description
1 polymer ?
#
loop_
_entity_poly.entity_id
_entity_poly.type
_entity_poly.pdbx_seq_one_letter_code
_entity_poly.pdbx_strand_id
1 'polypeptide(L)'
;MKSAAETETQVSMMLRELIAHHESMLDAVRDHRRALASADREAIGQAVQRQGDLIGKIRAIDDLRRGHFGQTMTVHEVAALLPEGARRRVLDLGARLRELIEMVREEQAVVAAASRSLLAHMEGMLRQVAAKLNHSGTYGRLGRVEAGAQIVTGIDLTR
;
A
#
# COMPACT_ATOMS: atom_id res chain seq x y z
N MET A 1 27.77 27.34 8.45
CA MET A 1 27.95 25.87 8.41
C MET A 1 27.51 25.32 9.75
N LYS A 2 26.54 24.40 9.78
CA LYS A 2 26.16 23.70 11.03
C LYS A 2 27.35 22.89 11.55
N SER A 3 27.46 22.73 12.86
CA SER A 3 28.52 21.90 13.45
C SER A 3 28.35 20.43 13.04
N ALA A 4 29.46 19.68 12.93
CA ALA A 4 29.41 18.25 12.62
C ALA A 4 28.57 17.47 13.65
N ALA A 5 28.60 17.89 14.92
CA ALA A 5 27.80 17.29 16.00
C ALA A 5 26.29 17.57 15.85
N GLU A 6 25.91 18.76 15.37
CA GLU A 6 24.51 19.10 15.09
C GLU A 6 23.99 18.27 13.91
N THR A 7 24.82 18.13 12.87
CA THR A 7 24.49 17.30 11.70
C THR A 7 24.29 15.84 12.07
N GLU A 8 25.20 15.27 12.88
CA GLU A 8 25.04 13.90 13.40
C GLU A 8 23.72 13.72 14.15
N THR A 9 23.43 14.63 15.08
CA THR A 9 22.24 14.55 15.94
C THR A 9 20.97 14.61 15.09
N GLN A 10 20.90 15.55 14.16
CA GLN A 10 19.75 15.73 13.26
C GLN A 10 19.51 14.48 12.39
N VAL A 11 20.55 13.96 11.74
CA VAL A 11 20.45 12.80 10.85
C VAL A 11 20.06 11.55 11.63
N SER A 12 20.68 11.33 12.79
CA SER A 12 20.40 10.17 13.63
C SER A 12 18.96 10.19 14.14
N MET A 13 18.44 11.37 14.52
CA MET A 13 17.06 11.54 14.93
C MET A 13 16.09 11.23 13.80
N MET A 14 16.30 11.82 12.62
CA MET A 14 15.46 11.56 11.43
C MET A 14 15.46 10.08 11.03
N LEU A 15 16.63 9.42 11.02
CA LEU A 15 16.71 8.00 10.68
C LEU A 15 15.96 7.14 11.70
N ARG A 16 16.06 7.44 13.00
CA ARG A 16 15.32 6.71 14.04
C ARG A 16 13.82 6.89 13.91
N GLU A 17 13.34 8.10 13.63
CA GLU A 17 11.91 8.34 13.41
C GLU A 17 11.41 7.62 12.15
N LEU A 18 12.17 7.65 11.06
CA LEU A 18 11.85 6.89 9.85
C LEU A 18 11.79 5.40 10.12
N ILE A 19 12.73 4.85 10.89
CA ILE A 19 12.71 3.44 11.31
C ILE A 19 11.42 3.15 12.09
N ALA A 20 11.11 3.94 13.13
CA ALA A 20 9.92 3.71 13.95
C ALA A 20 8.62 3.76 13.14
N HIS A 21 8.52 4.66 12.15
CA HIS A 21 7.36 4.72 11.27
C HIS A 21 7.27 3.56 10.29
N HIS A 22 8.40 3.05 9.80
CA HIS A 22 8.38 1.86 8.94
C HIS A 22 8.12 0.56 9.73
N GLU A 23 8.52 0.50 11.01
CA GLU A 23 8.16 -0.61 11.91
C GLU A 23 6.64 -0.61 12.11
N SER A 24 6.07 0.56 12.42
CA SER A 24 4.62 0.74 12.53
C SER A 24 3.90 0.43 11.22
N MET A 25 4.50 0.75 10.06
CA MET A 25 3.95 0.44 8.74
C MET A 25 3.91 -1.06 8.51
N LEU A 26 4.99 -1.77 8.84
CA LEU A 26 5.09 -3.21 8.72
C LEU A 26 3.98 -3.90 9.54
N ASP A 27 3.76 -3.44 10.76
CA ASP A 27 2.68 -3.96 11.61
C ASP A 27 1.30 -3.67 11.00
N ALA A 28 1.06 -2.45 10.52
CA ALA A 28 -0.21 -2.09 9.87
C ALA A 28 -0.48 -2.88 8.58
N VAL A 29 0.57 -3.25 7.83
CA VAL A 29 0.45 -4.10 6.63
C VAL A 29 0.16 -5.55 7.02
N ARG A 30 0.81 -6.07 8.06
CA ARG A 30 0.52 -7.42 8.60
C ARG A 30 -0.89 -7.51 9.16
N ASP A 31 -1.37 -6.46 9.81
CA ASP A 31 -2.77 -6.34 10.26
C ASP A 31 -3.73 -6.40 9.07
N HIS A 32 -3.44 -5.65 8.01
CA HIS A 32 -4.24 -5.70 6.78
C HIS A 32 -4.28 -7.11 6.20
N ARG A 33 -3.14 -7.80 6.13
CA ARG A 33 -3.08 -9.20 5.66
C ARG A 33 -3.95 -10.13 6.52
N ARG A 34 -3.90 -9.99 7.84
CA ARG A 34 -4.74 -10.78 8.76
C ARG A 34 -6.22 -10.48 8.58
N ALA A 35 -6.58 -9.21 8.46
CA ALA A 35 -7.96 -8.78 8.25
C ALA A 35 -8.54 -9.28 6.91
N LEU A 36 -7.72 -9.30 5.85
CA LEU A 36 -8.09 -9.92 4.57
C LEU A 36 -8.35 -11.42 4.72
N ALA A 37 -7.48 -12.13 5.45
CA ALA A 37 -7.64 -13.57 5.66
C ALA A 37 -8.92 -13.91 6.46
N SER A 38 -9.34 -13.05 7.38
CA SER A 38 -10.60 -13.19 8.13
C SER A 38 -11.80 -12.52 7.48
N ALA A 39 -11.64 -11.92 6.29
CA ALA A 39 -12.66 -11.11 5.61
C ALA A 39 -13.29 -10.02 6.50
N ASP A 40 -12.52 -9.45 7.44
CA ASP A 40 -12.98 -8.43 8.36
C ASP A 40 -12.90 -7.04 7.71
N ARG A 41 -14.05 -6.56 7.22
CA ARG A 41 -14.14 -5.28 6.51
C ARG A 41 -13.76 -4.09 7.38
N GLU A 42 -14.11 -4.11 8.66
CA GLU A 42 -13.81 -3.00 9.57
C GLU A 42 -12.30 -2.95 9.83
N ALA A 43 -11.70 -4.10 10.15
CA ALA A 43 -10.25 -4.19 10.38
C ALA A 43 -9.44 -3.84 9.12
N ILE A 44 -9.91 -4.19 7.92
CA ILE A 44 -9.32 -3.72 6.64
C ILE A 44 -9.33 -2.19 6.58
N GLY A 45 -10.49 -1.57 6.84
CA GLY A 45 -10.62 -0.10 6.82
C GLY A 45 -9.67 0.58 7.81
N GLN A 46 -9.60 0.07 9.05
CA GLN A 46 -8.69 0.59 10.07
C GLN A 46 -7.22 0.42 9.68
N ALA A 47 -6.84 -0.72 9.10
CA ALA A 47 -5.47 -0.97 8.66
C ALA A 47 -5.06 -0.04 7.51
N VAL A 48 -5.94 0.17 6.51
CA VAL A 48 -5.71 1.11 5.41
C VAL A 48 -5.56 2.54 5.92
N GLN A 49 -6.42 2.97 6.85
CA GLN A 49 -6.32 4.30 7.45
C GLN A 49 -4.99 4.50 8.18
N ARG A 50 -4.58 3.53 9.01
CA ARG A 50 -3.29 3.56 9.71
C ARG A 50 -2.11 3.66 8.74
N GLN A 51 -2.15 2.92 7.63
CA GLN A 51 -1.13 3.02 6.58
C GLN A 51 -1.10 4.42 5.94
N GLY A 52 -2.27 5.02 5.67
CA GLY A 52 -2.38 6.39 5.16
C GLY A 52 -1.75 7.43 6.09
N ASP A 53 -2.05 7.35 7.38
CA ASP A 53 -1.50 8.27 8.40
C ASP A 53 0.03 8.14 8.49
N LEU A 54 0.56 6.91 8.44
CA LEU A 54 1.99 6.64 8.47
C LEU A 54 2.71 7.14 7.21
N ILE A 55 2.10 7.01 6.03
CA ILE A 55 2.63 7.61 4.79
C ILE A 55 2.74 9.13 4.95
N GLY A 56 1.73 9.78 5.55
CA GLY A 56 1.76 11.21 5.84
C GLY A 56 2.94 11.60 6.74
N LYS A 57 3.16 10.85 7.82
CA LYS A 57 4.29 11.08 8.74
C LYS A 57 5.65 10.86 8.07
N ILE A 58 5.80 9.80 7.29
CA ILE A 58 7.05 9.51 6.55
C ILE A 58 7.35 10.64 5.55
N ARG A 59 6.33 11.13 4.83
CA ARG A 59 6.49 12.27 3.91
C ARG A 59 6.96 13.54 4.63
N ALA A 60 6.37 13.85 5.79
CA ALA A 60 6.77 15.02 6.56
C ALA A 60 8.26 14.96 6.95
N ILE A 61 8.77 13.78 7.35
CA ILE A 61 10.20 13.63 7.65
C ILE A 61 11.06 13.71 6.38
N ASP A 62 10.61 13.14 5.25
CA ASP A 62 11.35 13.27 3.99
C ASP A 62 11.41 14.72 3.50
N ASP A 63 10.36 15.51 3.70
CA ASP A 63 10.34 16.93 3.38
C ASP A 63 11.31 17.72 4.27
N LEU A 64 11.35 17.41 5.57
CA LEU A 64 12.36 17.97 6.49
C LEU A 64 13.78 17.59 6.06
N ARG A 65 13.99 16.33 5.66
CA ARG A 65 15.29 15.85 5.13
C ARG A 65 15.68 16.66 3.89
N ARG A 66 14.77 16.84 2.94
CA ARG A 66 15.01 17.63 1.72
C ARG A 66 15.32 19.09 2.03
N GLY A 67 14.65 19.69 3.02
CA GLY A 67 14.92 21.06 3.47
C GLY A 67 16.32 21.23 4.09
N HIS A 68 16.83 20.21 4.78
CA HIS A 68 18.14 20.27 5.44
C HIS A 68 19.31 19.85 4.57
N PHE A 69 19.11 18.85 3.70
CA PHE A 69 20.17 18.17 2.98
C PHE A 69 20.05 18.30 1.45
N GLY A 70 19.00 18.94 0.95
CA GLY A 70 18.69 18.98 -0.48
C GLY A 70 18.02 17.70 -0.97
N GLN A 71 17.61 17.70 -2.24
CA GLN A 71 16.84 16.58 -2.82
C GLN A 71 17.71 15.37 -3.17
N THR A 72 19.00 15.57 -3.44
CA THR A 72 19.89 14.56 -4.00
C THR A 72 20.81 13.92 -2.96
N MET A 73 21.03 14.58 -1.81
CA MET A 73 22.05 14.10 -0.89
C MET A 73 21.61 12.82 -0.18
N THR A 74 22.41 11.78 -0.35
CA THR A 74 22.22 10.44 0.18
C THR A 74 22.76 10.33 1.61
N VAL A 75 22.25 9.36 2.37
CA VAL A 75 22.76 9.07 3.73
C VAL A 75 24.28 8.81 3.72
N HIS A 76 24.80 8.21 2.65
CA HIS A 76 26.22 7.92 2.51
C HIS A 76 27.06 9.20 2.35
N GLU A 77 26.59 10.15 1.55
CA GLU A 77 27.23 11.46 1.37
C GLU A 77 27.21 12.26 2.67
N VAL A 78 26.12 12.21 3.44
CA VAL A 78 26.07 12.87 4.77
C VAL A 78 27.02 12.21 5.76
N ALA A 79 27.08 10.88 5.78
CA ALA A 79 27.97 10.13 6.68
C ALA A 79 29.46 10.38 6.36
N ALA A 80 29.80 10.63 5.10
CA ALA A 80 31.17 10.96 4.69
C ALA A 80 31.70 12.26 5.36
N LEU A 81 30.81 13.20 5.68
CA LEU A 81 31.13 14.47 6.34
C LEU A 81 31.27 14.35 7.87
N LEU A 82 30.94 13.18 8.44
CA LEU A 82 30.95 12.96 9.89
C LEU A 82 32.26 12.32 10.37
N PRO A 83 32.67 12.56 11.63
CA PRO A 83 33.73 11.83 12.29
C PRO A 83 33.47 10.31 12.32
N GLU A 84 34.51 9.50 12.38
CA GLU A 84 34.42 8.04 12.18
C GLU A 84 33.41 7.33 13.09
N GLY A 85 33.35 7.70 14.38
CA GLY A 85 32.37 7.14 15.31
C GLY A 85 30.92 7.47 14.95
N ALA A 86 30.66 8.70 14.49
CA ALA A 86 29.35 9.17 14.06
C ALA A 86 28.94 8.57 12.71
N ARG A 87 29.90 8.48 11.78
CA ARG A 87 29.74 7.89 10.46
C ARG A 87 29.22 6.46 10.56
N ARG A 88 29.85 5.61 11.37
CA ARG A 88 29.43 4.21 11.55
C ARG A 88 27.99 4.12 12.05
N ARG A 89 27.63 4.88 13.09
CA ARG A 89 26.27 4.89 13.65
C ARG A 89 25.21 5.28 12.61
N VAL A 90 25.47 6.31 11.82
CA VAL A 90 24.53 6.77 10.77
C VAL A 90 24.38 5.74 9.66
N LEU A 91 25.48 5.10 9.25
CA LEU A 91 25.44 4.04 8.24
C LEU A 91 24.68 2.81 8.74
N ASP A 92 24.88 2.40 9.99
CA ASP A 92 24.16 1.27 10.60
C ASP A 92 22.65 1.55 10.66
N LEU A 93 22.25 2.77 11.05
CA LEU A 93 20.84 3.19 11.02
C LEU A 93 20.28 3.20 9.59
N GLY A 94 21.06 3.68 8.62
CA GLY A 94 20.66 3.70 7.21
C GLY A 94 20.48 2.29 6.63
N ALA A 95 21.35 1.34 7.01
CA ALA A 95 21.23 -0.06 6.62
C ALA A 95 19.95 -0.69 7.19
N ARG A 96 19.70 -0.52 8.49
CA ARG A 96 18.48 -1.01 9.14
C ARG A 96 17.21 -0.43 8.50
N LEU A 97 17.19 0.87 8.21
CA LEU A 97 16.04 1.49 7.54
C LEU A 97 15.80 0.87 6.15
N ARG A 98 16.87 0.60 5.39
CA ARG A 98 16.75 -0.03 4.06
C ARG A 98 16.17 -1.44 4.15
N GLU A 99 16.67 -2.27 5.07
CA GLU A 99 16.14 -3.62 5.31
C GLU A 99 14.65 -3.57 5.64
N LEU A 100 14.25 -2.63 6.49
CA LEU A 100 12.87 -2.46 6.90
C LEU A 100 11.94 -1.97 5.77
N ILE A 101 12.43 -1.08 4.90
CA ILE A 101 11.71 -0.66 3.70
C ILE A 101 11.46 -1.85 2.78
N GLU A 102 12.45 -2.71 2.57
CA GLU A 102 12.28 -3.91 1.74
C GLU A 102 11.28 -4.89 2.36
N MET A 103 11.34 -5.13 3.68
CA MET A 103 10.34 -5.95 4.38
C MET A 103 8.91 -5.41 4.21
N VAL A 104 8.72 -4.09 4.31
CA VAL A 104 7.41 -3.45 4.09
C VAL A 104 6.94 -3.66 2.64
N ARG A 105 7.83 -3.50 1.66
CA ARG A 105 7.51 -3.70 0.24
C ARG A 105 7.07 -5.12 -0.06
N GLU A 106 7.79 -6.10 0.47
CA GLU A 106 7.47 -7.52 0.31
C GLU A 106 6.08 -7.83 0.89
N GLU A 107 5.79 -7.39 2.11
CA GLU A 107 4.49 -7.61 2.76
C GLU A 107 3.34 -6.88 2.03
N GLN A 108 3.60 -5.67 1.52
CA GLN A 108 2.61 -4.95 0.70
C GLN A 108 2.34 -5.68 -0.62
N ALA A 109 3.36 -6.28 -1.25
CA ALA A 109 3.18 -7.07 -2.46
C ALA A 109 2.29 -8.30 -2.20
N VAL A 110 2.46 -8.96 -1.05
CA VAL A 110 1.60 -10.07 -0.59
C VAL A 110 0.17 -9.61 -0.40
N VAL A 111 -0.06 -8.52 0.32
CA VAL A 111 -1.41 -7.94 0.53
C VAL A 111 -2.06 -7.59 -0.80
N ALA A 112 -1.33 -6.93 -1.70
CA ALA A 112 -1.84 -6.55 -3.01
C ALA A 112 -2.24 -7.77 -3.86
N ALA A 113 -1.46 -8.85 -3.82
CA ALA A 113 -1.79 -10.10 -4.50
C ALA A 113 -3.05 -10.75 -3.90
N ALA A 114 -3.16 -10.82 -2.58
CA ALA A 114 -4.34 -11.35 -1.89
C ALA A 114 -5.60 -10.56 -2.24
N SER A 115 -5.55 -9.23 -2.21
CA SER A 115 -6.68 -8.36 -2.58
C SER A 115 -7.12 -8.57 -4.02
N ARG A 116 -6.18 -8.69 -4.97
CA ARG A 116 -6.51 -8.98 -6.38
C ARG A 116 -7.18 -10.34 -6.54
N SER A 117 -6.69 -11.37 -5.84
CA SER A 117 -7.28 -12.71 -5.87
C SER A 117 -8.71 -12.72 -5.33
N LEU A 118 -8.95 -12.04 -4.20
CA LEU A 118 -10.28 -11.91 -3.60
C LEU A 118 -11.27 -11.22 -4.55
N LEU A 119 -10.86 -10.10 -5.18
CA LEU A 119 -11.70 -9.38 -6.14
C LEU A 119 -12.07 -10.24 -7.35
N ALA A 120 -11.10 -10.95 -7.93
CA ALA A 120 -11.34 -11.86 -9.04
C ALA A 120 -12.33 -12.99 -8.66
N HIS A 121 -12.23 -13.50 -7.43
CA HIS A 121 -13.16 -14.50 -6.92
C HIS A 121 -14.58 -13.94 -6.76
N MET A 122 -14.73 -12.74 -6.18
CA MET A 122 -16.02 -12.08 -6.06
C MET A 122 -16.67 -11.81 -7.42
N GLU A 123 -15.89 -11.37 -8.40
CA GLU A 123 -16.36 -11.20 -9.78
C GLU A 123 -16.86 -12.52 -10.37
N GLY A 124 -16.13 -13.62 -10.15
CA GLY A 124 -16.54 -14.97 -10.56
C GLY A 124 -17.88 -15.39 -9.92
N MET A 125 -18.04 -15.18 -8.62
CA MET A 125 -19.30 -15.48 -7.92
C MET A 125 -20.47 -14.65 -8.45
N LEU A 126 -20.28 -13.35 -8.69
CA LEU A 126 -21.32 -12.48 -9.23
C LEU A 126 -21.74 -12.91 -10.65
N ARG A 127 -20.79 -13.28 -11.51
CA ARG A 127 -21.07 -13.82 -12.84
C ARG A 127 -21.85 -15.14 -12.75
N GLN A 128 -21.51 -16.02 -11.81
CA GLN A 128 -22.23 -17.29 -11.61
C GLN A 128 -23.66 -17.07 -11.09
N VAL A 129 -23.85 -16.14 -10.13
CA VAL A 129 -25.18 -15.77 -9.64
C VAL A 129 -26.03 -15.17 -10.76
N ALA A 130 -25.47 -14.24 -11.54
CA ALA A 130 -26.16 -13.66 -12.69
C ALA A 130 -26.55 -14.74 -13.73
N ALA A 131 -25.64 -15.66 -14.04
CA ALA A 131 -25.94 -16.78 -14.95
C ALA A 131 -27.07 -17.68 -14.42
N LYS A 132 -27.06 -18.03 -13.12
CA LYS A 132 -28.12 -18.84 -12.50
C LYS A 132 -29.46 -18.12 -12.44
N LEU A 133 -29.48 -16.83 -12.13
CA LEU A 133 -30.70 -16.01 -12.13
C LEU A 133 -31.28 -15.87 -13.54
N ASN A 134 -30.44 -15.72 -14.57
CA ASN A 134 -30.88 -15.69 -15.96
C ASN A 134 -31.51 -17.02 -16.44
N HIS A 135 -31.15 -18.16 -15.83
CA HIS A 135 -31.77 -19.46 -16.12
C HIS A 135 -33.00 -19.77 -15.23
N SER A 136 -33.19 -19.03 -14.13
CA SER A 136 -34.34 -19.21 -13.22
C SER A 136 -35.65 -18.60 -13.74
N GLY A 137 -35.63 -17.97 -14.93
CA GLY A 137 -36.80 -17.36 -15.57
C GLY A 137 -37.35 -18.09 -16.80
N THR A 138 -36.76 -19.21 -17.24
CA THR A 138 -37.05 -19.83 -18.55
C THR A 138 -37.67 -21.23 -18.50
N TYR A 139 -38.26 -21.64 -17.37
CA TYR A 139 -39.17 -22.78 -17.34
C TYR A 139 -40.58 -22.38 -16.90
N GLY A 140 -41.29 -21.68 -17.79
CA GLY A 140 -42.74 -21.78 -17.81
C GLY A 140 -43.15 -23.20 -18.21
N ARG A 141 -44.28 -23.69 -17.69
CA ARG A 141 -44.86 -25.04 -17.79
C ARG A 141 -45.05 -25.63 -19.21
N LEU A 142 -44.60 -24.94 -20.28
CA LEU A 142 -44.76 -25.33 -21.69
C LEU A 142 -43.45 -25.48 -22.48
N GLY A 143 -42.27 -25.45 -21.83
CA GLY A 143 -41.02 -25.92 -22.45
C GLY A 143 -40.62 -25.22 -23.76
N ARG A 144 -40.77 -23.89 -23.86
CA ARG A 144 -40.33 -23.12 -25.03
C ARG A 144 -39.10 -22.30 -24.67
N VAL A 145 -37.99 -22.57 -25.35
CA VAL A 145 -36.77 -21.74 -25.31
C VAL A 145 -37.08 -20.45 -26.07
N GLU A 146 -37.05 -19.30 -25.39
CA GLU A 146 -36.96 -18.02 -26.08
C GLU A 146 -35.57 -17.92 -26.70
N ALA A 147 -35.53 -17.92 -28.04
CA ALA A 147 -34.35 -17.54 -28.79
C ALA A 147 -33.91 -16.15 -28.33
N GLY A 148 -32.61 -16.00 -28.09
CA GLY A 148 -32.01 -14.87 -27.40
C GLY A 148 -32.53 -13.51 -27.84
N ALA A 149 -32.63 -12.60 -26.87
CA ALA A 149 -32.90 -11.19 -27.10
C ALA A 149 -31.94 -10.66 -28.19
N GLN A 150 -32.46 -10.48 -29.40
CA GLN A 150 -31.85 -9.61 -30.39
C GLN A 150 -31.89 -8.20 -29.79
N ILE A 151 -30.74 -7.70 -29.36
CA ILE A 151 -30.55 -6.29 -29.04
C ILE A 151 -30.67 -5.53 -30.37
N VAL A 152 -31.87 -5.07 -30.69
CA VAL A 152 -32.10 -4.07 -31.74
C VAL A 152 -31.98 -2.71 -31.08
N THR A 153 -30.79 -2.13 -31.09
CA THR A 153 -30.61 -0.71 -30.79
C THR A 153 -31.19 0.12 -31.93
N GLY A 154 -32.41 0.62 -31.76
CA GLY A 154 -32.94 1.74 -32.53
C GLY A 154 -32.85 3.01 -31.70
N ILE A 155 -31.77 3.79 -31.87
CA ILE A 155 -31.74 5.18 -31.41
C ILE A 155 -32.09 6.04 -32.61
N ASP A 156 -33.25 6.68 -32.54
CA ASP A 156 -33.66 7.75 -33.45
C ASP A 156 -33.05 9.07 -32.94
N LEU A 157 -32.25 9.72 -33.78
CA LEU A 157 -31.67 11.03 -33.52
C LEU A 157 -32.34 12.05 -34.43
N THR A 158 -33.31 12.78 -33.89
CA THR A 158 -33.76 14.05 -34.48
C THR A 158 -33.96 15.12 -33.41
N ARG A 159 -33.07 16.12 -33.41
CA ARG A 159 -33.40 17.52 -33.14
C ARG A 159 -32.50 18.44 -33.95
#